data_AF-A0A3R9EAT2-F1
#
_entry.id   AF-A0A3R9EAT2-F1
#
_cell.length_a   1.000
_cell.length_b   1.000
_cell.length_c   1.000
_cell.angle_alpha   90.00
_cell.angle_beta   90.00
_cell.angle_gamma   90.00
#
_symmetry.space_group_name_H-M   'P 1'
#
loop_
_entity.id
_entity.type
_entity.pdbx_description
1 polymer ?
#
loop_
_entity_poly.entity_id
_entity_poly.type
_entity_poly.pdbx_seq_one_letter_code
_entity_poly.pdbx_strand_id
1 'polypeptide(L)'
;MKRELLLTFSAFFLMSLTALTGVYAGESTEKTVTLSEDQVDVTGDGKRDLIYVKGVPFEEGAQFLKRIFLKVKASDGKTYKIELEGGYDPTIDYKDLNHDKVKDMFISIPTGGSGGLSNFYLYTLKDFEVKDLTVPEPLAITSQFEDGYKASITIAETGQSYSFDLSDRKEDYDRLGLYQDGKLNEPTELMVLPYGVLKPVIVKENQYELAGSQRINGAYNADGIAEVESTWFYDKGKWNLIDTKVKSLDTP
;
A
#
# COMPACT_ATOMS: atom_id res chain seq x y z
N MET A 1 1.00 61.32 -37.20
CA MET A 1 0.59 59.89 -37.10
C MET A 1 1.73 58.90 -36.87
N LYS A 2 2.85 58.92 -37.61
CA LYS A 2 3.91 57.88 -37.45
C LYS A 2 4.82 58.01 -36.20
N ARG A 3 4.97 59.21 -35.60
CA ARG A 3 5.81 59.40 -34.40
C ARG A 3 5.08 59.12 -33.07
N GLU A 4 3.79 59.40 -32.99
CA GLU A 4 2.98 59.16 -31.79
C GLU A 4 2.63 57.67 -31.61
N LEU A 5 2.51 56.91 -32.71
CA LEU A 5 2.29 55.46 -32.67
C LEU A 5 3.53 54.69 -32.17
N LEU A 6 4.74 55.22 -32.40
CA LEU A 6 5.99 54.59 -31.97
C LEU A 6 6.22 54.71 -30.45
N LEU A 7 5.82 55.87 -29.89
CA LEU A 7 5.90 56.13 -28.45
C LEU A 7 4.89 55.30 -27.64
N THR A 8 3.70 55.07 -28.18
CA THR A 8 2.67 54.23 -27.55
C THR A 8 3.03 52.75 -27.56
N PHE A 9 3.62 52.24 -28.65
CA PHE A 9 4.14 50.85 -28.68
C PHE A 9 5.32 50.63 -27.72
N SER A 10 6.22 51.62 -27.58
CA SER A 10 7.37 51.51 -26.67
C SER A 10 6.95 51.52 -25.19
N ALA A 11 5.92 52.30 -24.83
CA ALA A 11 5.37 52.33 -23.48
C ALA A 11 4.63 51.03 -23.11
N PHE A 12 3.91 50.41 -24.07
CA PHE A 12 3.25 49.12 -23.86
C PHE A 12 4.25 47.97 -23.72
N PHE A 13 5.35 48.00 -24.48
CA PHE A 13 6.41 47.00 -24.38
C PHE A 13 7.14 47.05 -23.02
N LEU A 14 7.41 48.25 -22.50
CA LEU A 14 8.05 48.43 -21.19
C LEU A 14 7.12 48.08 -20.00
N MET A 15 5.80 48.29 -20.12
CA MET A 15 4.83 47.85 -19.10
C MET A 15 4.57 46.34 -19.13
N SER A 16 4.82 45.66 -20.26
CA SER A 16 4.72 44.20 -20.34
C SER A 16 5.93 43.47 -19.75
N LEU A 17 7.08 44.14 -19.62
CA LEU A 17 8.32 43.57 -19.08
C LEU A 17 8.36 43.55 -17.54
N THR A 18 7.49 44.29 -16.85
CA THR A 18 7.40 44.27 -15.38
C THR A 18 6.48 43.17 -14.84
N ALA A 19 5.74 42.47 -15.70
CA ALA A 19 4.92 41.31 -15.31
C ALA A 19 5.68 39.98 -15.30
N LEU A 20 6.95 39.97 -15.72
CA LEU A 20 7.80 38.76 -15.78
C LEU A 20 8.82 38.67 -14.63
N THR A 21 8.81 39.60 -13.68
CA THR A 21 9.65 39.51 -12.49
C THR A 21 8.91 38.82 -11.36
N GLY A 22 9.18 37.53 -11.17
CA GLY A 22 9.00 36.91 -9.85
C GLY A 22 8.07 35.72 -9.76
N VAL A 23 8.07 34.80 -10.73
CA VAL A 23 7.94 33.38 -10.35
C VAL A 23 9.36 32.83 -10.24
N TYR A 24 10.05 33.26 -9.18
CA TYR A 24 11.00 32.34 -8.56
C TYR A 24 10.11 31.22 -8.02
N ALA A 25 9.91 30.18 -8.82
CA ALA A 25 9.79 28.84 -8.27
C ALA A 25 11.13 28.61 -7.58
N GLY A 26 11.26 29.09 -6.34
CA GLY A 26 12.17 28.45 -5.43
C GLY A 26 11.71 27.02 -5.43
N GLU A 27 12.49 26.13 -6.04
CA GLU A 27 12.52 24.75 -5.60
C GLU A 27 12.68 24.85 -4.09
N SER A 28 11.57 24.73 -3.36
CA SER A 28 11.67 24.35 -1.97
C SER A 28 12.41 23.03 -2.05
N THR A 29 13.69 23.04 -1.68
CA THR A 29 14.44 21.80 -1.49
C THR A 29 13.70 21.11 -0.37
N GLU A 30 12.73 20.26 -0.74
CA GLU A 30 11.84 19.63 0.21
C GLU A 30 12.72 18.88 1.20
N LYS A 31 12.67 19.29 2.47
CA LYS A 31 13.50 18.69 3.52
C LYS A 31 13.18 17.20 3.57
N THR A 32 14.16 16.39 3.21
CA THR A 32 14.05 14.93 3.26
C THR A 32 14.56 14.43 4.59
N VAL A 33 13.81 13.52 5.23
CA VAL A 33 14.24 12.79 6.42
C VAL A 33 14.72 11.39 6.05
N THR A 34 15.68 10.86 6.80
CA THR A 34 16.12 9.45 6.68
C THR A 34 15.45 8.67 7.79
N LEU A 35 14.70 7.64 7.42
CA LEU A 35 13.83 6.85 8.30
C LEU A 35 14.55 5.56 8.73
N SER A 36 15.30 4.95 7.82
CA SER A 36 16.22 3.85 8.13
C SER A 36 17.49 3.93 7.28
N GLU A 37 18.54 3.26 7.76
CA GLU A 37 19.81 3.05 7.08
C GLU A 37 20.29 1.62 7.38
N ASP A 38 20.44 0.81 6.34
CA ASP A 38 20.79 -0.61 6.44
C ASP A 38 21.97 -0.96 5.53
N GLN A 39 22.76 -1.98 5.92
CA GLN A 39 23.83 -2.54 5.10
C GLN A 39 23.56 -4.01 4.77
N VAL A 40 23.16 -4.27 3.53
CA VAL A 40 22.72 -5.60 3.06
C VAL A 40 23.22 -5.82 1.64
N ASP A 41 23.70 -7.02 1.33
CA ASP A 41 23.94 -7.44 -0.06
C ASP A 41 22.58 -7.74 -0.72
N VAL A 42 22.12 -6.81 -1.55
CA VAL A 42 20.87 -6.90 -2.33
C VAL A 42 21.14 -7.03 -3.84
N THR A 43 22.41 -6.97 -4.23
CA THR A 43 22.88 -7.10 -5.62
C THR A 43 23.32 -8.52 -5.95
N GLY A 44 23.71 -9.31 -4.94
CA GLY A 44 24.19 -10.68 -5.08
C GLY A 44 25.68 -10.78 -5.40
N ASP A 45 26.45 -9.68 -5.30
CA ASP A 45 27.89 -9.67 -5.60
C ASP A 45 28.78 -10.07 -4.40
N GLY A 46 28.17 -10.39 -3.26
CA GLY A 46 28.85 -10.75 -2.02
C GLY A 46 29.32 -9.55 -1.19
N LYS A 47 29.08 -8.30 -1.64
CA LYS A 47 29.40 -7.08 -0.89
C LYS A 47 28.12 -6.43 -0.39
N ARG A 48 28.21 -5.77 0.76
CA ARG A 48 27.07 -5.04 1.32
C ARG A 48 26.85 -3.74 0.56
N ASP A 49 25.60 -3.50 0.18
CA ASP A 49 25.10 -2.24 -0.33
C ASP A 49 24.56 -1.39 0.83
N LEU A 50 24.47 -0.07 0.64
CA LEU A 50 23.93 0.84 1.64
C LEU A 50 22.54 1.32 1.21
N ILE A 51 21.51 0.91 1.96
CA ILE A 51 20.11 1.16 1.66
C ILE A 51 19.58 2.21 2.64
N TYR A 52 18.87 3.20 2.12
CA TYR A 52 18.15 4.19 2.91
C TYR A 52 16.67 4.18 2.55
N VAL A 53 15.81 4.10 3.56
CA VAL A 53 14.41 4.53 3.42
C VAL A 53 14.37 6.01 3.77
N LYS A 54 13.91 6.84 2.82
CA LYS A 54 13.80 8.29 3.00
C LYS A 54 12.39 8.76 2.71
N GLY A 55 12.01 9.87 3.34
CA GLY A 55 10.70 10.46 3.14
C GLY A 55 10.72 11.98 3.16
N VAL A 56 9.67 12.57 2.59
CA VAL A 56 9.40 14.00 2.68
C VAL A 56 8.16 14.17 3.56
N PRO A 57 8.30 14.75 4.76
CA PRO A 57 7.14 15.09 5.59
C PRO A 57 6.17 16.02 4.86
N PHE A 58 4.87 15.87 5.14
CA PHE A 58 3.85 16.78 4.59
C PHE A 58 4.13 18.25 4.98
N GLU A 59 4.52 18.45 6.24
CA GLU A 59 5.01 19.70 6.81
C GLU A 59 6.07 19.40 7.88
N GLU A 60 6.78 20.43 8.37
CA GLU A 60 7.83 20.26 9.38
C GLU A 60 7.27 19.66 10.67
N GLY A 61 7.77 18.48 11.05
CA GLY A 61 7.31 17.73 12.23
C GLY A 61 6.14 16.78 11.98
N ALA A 62 5.54 16.75 10.78
CA ALA A 62 4.47 15.81 10.46
C ALA A 62 4.99 14.36 10.40
N GLN A 63 4.19 13.42 10.93
CA GLN A 63 4.43 11.98 10.79
C GLN A 63 4.07 11.47 9.39
N PHE A 64 3.04 12.04 8.78
CA PHE A 64 2.66 11.67 7.41
C PHE A 64 3.73 12.13 6.43
N LEU A 65 4.21 11.19 5.61
CA LEU A 65 5.18 11.43 4.56
C LEU A 65 4.43 11.50 3.24
N LYS A 66 4.44 12.67 2.60
CA LYS A 66 3.78 12.84 1.29
C LYS A 66 4.51 12.11 0.15
N ARG A 67 5.79 11.77 0.36
CA ARG A 67 6.63 11.02 -0.57
C ARG A 67 7.58 10.14 0.20
N ILE A 68 7.76 8.90 -0.25
CA ILE A 68 8.72 7.94 0.31
C ILE A 68 9.55 7.38 -0.85
N PHE A 69 10.83 7.14 -0.63
CA PHE A 69 11.67 6.49 -1.63
C PHE A 69 12.81 5.70 -0.99
N LEU A 70 13.20 4.61 -1.67
CA LEU A 70 14.43 3.90 -1.38
C LEU A 70 15.59 4.57 -2.11
N LYS A 71 16.74 4.64 -1.46
CA LYS A 71 18.02 4.99 -2.08
C LYS A 71 19.03 3.89 -1.77
N VAL A 72 19.48 3.18 -2.79
CA VAL A 72 20.51 2.14 -2.67
C VAL A 72 21.81 2.65 -3.27
N LYS A 73 22.86 2.76 -2.46
CA LYS A 73 24.23 2.96 -2.95
C LYS A 73 24.86 1.59 -3.07
N ALA A 74 24.98 1.10 -4.29
CA ALA A 74 25.46 -0.24 -4.55
C ALA A 74 26.99 -0.32 -4.56
N SER A 75 27.50 -1.53 -4.44
CA SER A 75 28.92 -1.83 -4.40
C SER A 75 29.66 -1.52 -5.73
N ASP A 76 28.94 -1.38 -6.85
CA ASP A 76 29.46 -0.91 -8.15
C ASP A 76 29.66 0.62 -8.22
N GLY A 77 29.34 1.34 -7.14
CA GLY A 77 29.42 2.79 -7.05
C GLY A 77 28.21 3.53 -7.62
N LYS A 78 27.24 2.83 -8.22
CA LYS A 78 26.00 3.45 -8.69
C LYS A 78 25.02 3.67 -7.54
N THR A 79 24.08 4.58 -7.78
CA THR A 79 22.99 4.85 -6.85
C THR A 79 21.66 4.62 -7.56
N TYR A 80 20.82 3.79 -6.95
CA TYR A 80 19.47 3.48 -7.42
C TYR A 80 18.45 4.20 -6.54
N LYS A 81 17.37 4.67 -7.15
CA LYS A 81 16.26 5.34 -6.47
C LYS A 81 14.94 4.69 -6.90
N ILE A 82 14.13 4.30 -5.92
CA ILE A 82 12.81 3.71 -6.13
C ILE A 82 11.80 4.60 -5.42
N GLU A 83 10.91 5.24 -6.17
CA GLU A 83 9.84 6.07 -5.61
C GLU A 83 8.68 5.17 -5.15
N LEU A 84 8.14 5.46 -3.97
CA LEU A 84 7.02 4.75 -3.36
C LEU A 84 5.91 5.75 -3.00
N GLU A 85 4.71 5.26 -2.74
CA GLU A 85 3.63 6.13 -2.28
C GLU A 85 3.87 6.69 -0.88
N GLY A 86 3.19 7.79 -0.58
CA GLY A 86 3.19 8.40 0.76
C GLY A 86 2.45 7.57 1.80
N GLY A 87 2.74 7.83 3.07
CA GLY A 87 2.18 7.08 4.18
C GLY A 87 2.88 7.38 5.50
N TYR A 88 2.71 6.48 6.46
CA TYR A 88 3.29 6.55 7.79
C TYR A 88 4.34 5.46 7.96
N ASP A 89 5.36 5.71 8.78
CA ASP A 89 6.27 4.72 9.36
C ASP A 89 6.66 3.55 8.41
N PRO A 90 7.26 3.82 7.24
CA PRO A 90 7.64 2.77 6.31
C PRO A 90 8.69 1.84 6.92
N THR A 91 8.52 0.55 6.68
CA THR A 91 9.42 -0.51 7.13
C THR A 91 9.95 -1.30 5.93
N ILE A 92 11.14 -1.88 6.07
CA ILE A 92 11.79 -2.69 5.03
C ILE A 92 12.33 -3.98 5.63
N ASP A 93 12.04 -5.09 4.96
CA ASP A 93 12.57 -6.42 5.23
C ASP A 93 13.40 -6.92 4.05
N TYR A 94 14.50 -7.63 4.33
CA TYR A 94 15.40 -8.15 3.31
C TYR A 94 15.37 -9.68 3.28
N LYS A 95 14.64 -10.25 2.32
CA LYS A 95 14.31 -11.68 2.24
C LYS A 95 14.39 -12.15 0.78
N ASP A 96 14.89 -13.37 0.56
CA ASP A 96 14.87 -14.01 -0.76
C ASP A 96 13.46 -14.59 -1.01
N LEU A 97 12.58 -13.74 -1.55
CA LEU A 97 11.16 -14.04 -1.78
C LEU A 97 10.92 -14.57 -3.19
N ASN A 98 11.80 -14.29 -4.15
CA ASN A 98 11.75 -14.85 -5.49
C ASN A 98 12.58 -16.16 -5.67
N HIS A 99 13.25 -16.60 -4.60
CA HIS A 99 14.03 -17.84 -4.49
C HIS A 99 15.23 -17.92 -5.43
N ASP A 100 15.85 -16.78 -5.71
CA ASP A 100 16.98 -16.69 -6.62
C ASP A 100 18.34 -16.55 -5.92
N LYS A 101 18.32 -16.69 -4.58
CA LYS A 101 19.45 -16.62 -3.62
C LYS A 101 19.97 -15.22 -3.33
N VAL A 102 19.34 -14.19 -3.88
CA VAL A 102 19.62 -12.79 -3.55
C VAL A 102 18.47 -12.25 -2.69
N LYS A 103 18.76 -11.36 -1.75
CA LYS A 103 17.72 -10.77 -0.91
C LYS A 103 16.96 -9.72 -1.69
N ASP A 104 15.65 -9.84 -1.71
CA ASP A 104 14.72 -8.83 -2.18
C ASP A 104 14.41 -7.82 -1.05
N MET A 105 14.00 -6.62 -1.46
CA MET A 105 13.57 -5.52 -0.60
C MET A 105 12.04 -5.52 -0.53
N PHE A 106 11.49 -6.01 0.57
CA PHE A 106 10.04 -5.97 0.85
C PHE A 106 9.73 -4.75 1.71
N ILE A 107 8.78 -3.92 1.30
CA ILE A 107 8.46 -2.66 1.97
C ILE A 107 6.99 -2.65 2.37
N SER A 108 6.70 -2.19 3.59
CA SER A 108 5.35 -1.96 4.09
C SER A 108 5.19 -0.50 4.52
N ILE A 109 4.13 0.15 4.04
CA ILE A 109 3.83 1.57 4.30
C ILE A 109 2.36 1.70 4.75
N PRO A 110 2.10 1.80 6.07
CA PRO A 110 0.78 2.13 6.58
C PRO A 110 0.19 3.39 5.94
N THR A 111 -1.07 3.31 5.47
CA THR A 111 -1.78 4.45 4.87
C THR A 111 -2.39 5.36 5.93
N GLY A 112 -2.53 4.87 7.17
CA GLY A 112 -3.30 5.50 8.24
C GLY A 112 -4.81 5.28 8.10
N GLY A 113 -5.60 6.02 8.89
CA GLY A 113 -7.05 5.91 8.93
C GLY A 113 -7.56 4.71 9.75
N SER A 114 -8.89 4.59 9.88
CA SER A 114 -9.52 3.56 10.72
C SER A 114 -9.55 2.16 10.11
N GLY A 115 -9.27 2.03 8.81
CA GLY A 115 -9.20 0.75 8.12
C GLY A 115 -7.94 -0.06 8.43
N GLY A 116 -6.89 0.58 8.95
CA GLY A 116 -5.61 -0.08 9.25
C GLY A 116 -4.93 -0.68 8.01
N LEU A 117 -5.04 -0.01 6.86
CA LEU A 117 -4.49 -0.47 5.59
C LEU A 117 -3.01 -0.11 5.45
N SER A 118 -2.31 -0.87 4.63
CA SER A 118 -0.92 -0.60 4.27
C SER A 118 -0.69 -0.87 2.79
N ASN A 119 0.19 -0.09 2.19
CA ASN A 119 0.73 -0.34 0.86
C ASN A 119 1.97 -1.22 0.97
N PHE A 120 2.11 -2.20 0.09
CA PHE A 120 3.23 -3.13 0.10
C PHE A 120 3.94 -3.16 -1.25
N TYR A 121 5.26 -3.31 -1.21
CA TYR A 121 6.10 -3.33 -2.39
C TYR A 121 7.18 -4.40 -2.29
N LEU A 122 7.60 -4.93 -3.43
CA LEU A 122 8.68 -5.90 -3.50
C LEU A 122 9.59 -5.60 -4.69
N TYR A 123 10.85 -5.30 -4.40
CA TYR A 123 11.87 -5.00 -5.41
C TYR A 123 13.08 -5.90 -5.26
N THR A 124 13.69 -6.26 -6.38
CA THR A 124 15.04 -6.85 -6.40
C THR A 124 16.02 -5.88 -7.06
N LEU A 125 17.29 -5.93 -6.63
CA LEU A 125 18.41 -5.23 -7.26
C LEU A 125 19.48 -6.23 -7.76
N LYS A 126 19.09 -7.49 -7.93
CA LYS A 126 20.02 -8.52 -8.40
C LYS A 126 20.73 -8.11 -9.68
N ASP A 127 22.02 -8.42 -9.75
CA ASP A 127 22.89 -8.11 -10.89
C ASP A 127 22.89 -6.60 -11.23
N PHE A 128 22.66 -5.75 -10.21
CA PHE A 128 22.58 -4.30 -10.33
C PHE A 128 21.41 -3.80 -11.22
N GLU A 129 20.36 -4.60 -11.37
CA GLU A 129 19.16 -4.28 -12.13
C GLU A 129 17.94 -4.18 -11.19
N VAL A 130 17.34 -2.99 -11.10
CA VAL A 130 16.09 -2.81 -10.34
C VAL A 130 14.96 -3.48 -11.10
N LYS A 131 14.28 -4.43 -10.46
CA LYS A 131 13.02 -4.99 -10.96
C LYS A 131 11.96 -4.93 -9.87
N ASP A 132 10.77 -4.48 -10.26
CA ASP A 132 9.56 -4.63 -9.47
C ASP A 132 9.08 -6.08 -9.62
N LEU A 133 9.10 -6.82 -8.51
CA LEU A 133 8.60 -8.20 -8.50
C LEU A 133 7.10 -8.24 -8.25
N THR A 134 6.50 -7.11 -7.85
CA THR A 134 5.13 -6.95 -7.36
C THR A 134 4.79 -7.85 -6.17
N VAL A 135 3.91 -7.39 -5.30
CA VAL A 135 3.32 -8.24 -4.25
C VAL A 135 2.12 -9.00 -4.81
N PRO A 136 1.68 -10.13 -4.22
CA PRO A 136 0.42 -10.73 -4.61
C PRO A 136 -0.72 -9.73 -4.41
N GLU A 137 -1.72 -9.78 -5.29
CA GLU A 137 -2.97 -9.05 -5.08
C GLU A 137 -3.76 -9.67 -3.93
N PRO A 138 -4.55 -8.87 -3.18
CA PRO A 138 -5.53 -9.39 -2.22
C PRO A 138 -6.47 -10.40 -2.88
N LEU A 139 -6.96 -11.36 -2.09
CA LEU A 139 -7.96 -12.32 -2.57
C LEU A 139 -9.19 -11.58 -3.07
N ALA A 140 -9.71 -12.01 -4.21
CA ALA A 140 -10.97 -11.56 -4.74
C ALA A 140 -12.11 -12.25 -3.98
N ILE A 141 -12.81 -11.49 -3.13
CA ILE A 141 -13.87 -12.01 -2.27
C ILE A 141 -15.19 -11.36 -2.65
N THR A 142 -16.16 -12.17 -3.06
CA THR A 142 -17.56 -11.72 -3.14
C THR A 142 -18.19 -11.85 -1.76
N SER A 143 -19.04 -10.90 -1.38
CA SER A 143 -19.64 -10.86 -0.06
C SER A 143 -21.05 -10.29 -0.09
N GLN A 144 -21.90 -10.72 0.83
CA GLN A 144 -23.30 -10.30 0.85
C GLN A 144 -23.86 -10.46 2.27
N PHE A 145 -24.57 -9.46 2.78
CA PHE A 145 -25.48 -9.66 3.90
C PHE A 145 -26.66 -10.54 3.46
N GLU A 146 -27.23 -11.32 4.36
CA GLU A 146 -28.36 -12.22 4.10
C GLU A 146 -29.47 -12.05 5.15
N ASP A 147 -30.71 -12.36 4.75
CA ASP A 147 -31.85 -12.39 5.66
C ASP A 147 -31.57 -13.23 6.93
N GLY A 148 -32.13 -12.79 8.05
CA GLY A 148 -31.96 -13.41 9.35
C GLY A 148 -30.65 -13.05 10.03
N TYR A 149 -30.12 -11.84 9.79
CA TYR A 149 -28.86 -11.34 10.35
C TYR A 149 -27.70 -12.28 10.05
N LYS A 150 -27.53 -12.62 8.77
CA LYS A 150 -26.45 -13.47 8.30
C LYS A 150 -25.60 -12.71 7.31
N ALA A 151 -24.44 -13.28 7.01
CA ALA A 151 -23.69 -12.88 5.83
C ALA A 151 -22.98 -14.08 5.25
N SER A 152 -22.58 -13.96 3.98
CA SER A 152 -21.74 -14.93 3.32
C SER A 152 -20.63 -14.26 2.53
N ILE A 153 -19.54 -15.01 2.35
CA ILE A 153 -18.42 -14.64 1.50
C ILE A 153 -18.04 -15.83 0.62
N THR A 154 -17.47 -15.57 -0.56
CA THR A 154 -16.84 -16.59 -1.40
C THR A 154 -15.49 -16.09 -1.89
N ILE A 155 -14.43 -16.88 -1.66
CA ILE A 155 -13.08 -16.60 -2.14
C ILE A 155 -12.97 -17.12 -3.57
N ALA A 156 -12.73 -16.26 -4.54
CA ALA A 156 -12.76 -16.62 -5.96
C ALA A 156 -11.65 -17.63 -6.34
N GLU A 157 -10.47 -17.50 -5.72
CA GLU A 157 -9.29 -18.31 -6.02
C GLU A 157 -9.46 -19.77 -5.59
N THR A 158 -10.24 -20.03 -4.54
CA THR A 158 -10.46 -21.37 -3.99
C THR A 158 -11.88 -21.90 -4.26
N GLY A 159 -12.82 -21.01 -4.60
CA GLY A 159 -14.25 -21.31 -4.70
C GLY A 159 -14.92 -21.63 -3.37
N GLN A 160 -14.23 -21.43 -2.24
CA GLN A 160 -14.77 -21.74 -0.92
C GLN A 160 -15.69 -20.63 -0.42
N SER A 161 -16.85 -21.03 0.09
CA SER A 161 -17.83 -20.13 0.69
C SER A 161 -17.91 -20.31 2.19
N TYR A 162 -18.13 -19.20 2.89
CA TYR A 162 -18.27 -19.15 4.35
C TYR A 162 -19.52 -18.35 4.70
N SER A 163 -20.18 -18.73 5.79
CA SER A 163 -21.36 -18.02 6.31
C SER A 163 -21.13 -17.63 7.76
N PHE A 164 -21.65 -16.47 8.13
CA PHE A 164 -21.52 -15.85 9.44
C PHE A 164 -22.89 -15.58 10.03
N ASP A 165 -23.07 -15.92 11.30
CA ASP A 165 -24.22 -15.51 12.10
C ASP A 165 -23.89 -14.17 12.76
N LEU A 166 -24.69 -13.15 12.46
CA LEU A 166 -24.55 -11.78 12.94
C LEU A 166 -25.72 -11.38 13.85
N SER A 167 -26.47 -12.36 14.38
CA SER A 167 -27.64 -12.13 15.22
C SER A 167 -27.33 -11.33 16.50
N ASP A 168 -26.09 -11.38 16.97
CA ASP A 168 -25.60 -10.58 18.10
C ASP A 168 -25.50 -9.08 17.78
N ARG A 169 -25.48 -8.70 16.49
CA ARG A 169 -25.45 -7.31 16.00
C ARG A 169 -26.83 -6.79 15.60
N LYS A 170 -27.89 -7.57 15.84
CA LYS A 170 -29.27 -7.28 15.43
C LYS A 170 -29.72 -5.86 15.79
N GLU A 171 -29.56 -5.45 17.04
CA GLU A 171 -30.01 -4.13 17.51
C GLU A 171 -29.30 -2.99 16.76
N ASP A 172 -28.01 -3.17 16.48
CA ASP A 172 -27.20 -2.20 15.76
C ASP A 172 -27.64 -2.09 14.30
N TYR A 173 -27.82 -3.23 13.64
CA TYR A 173 -28.23 -3.29 12.24
C TYR A 173 -29.68 -2.84 12.00
N ASP A 174 -30.60 -3.15 12.92
CA ASP A 174 -31.97 -2.62 12.89
C ASP A 174 -31.95 -1.09 13.05
N ARG A 175 -31.14 -0.56 13.98
CA ARG A 175 -30.99 0.88 14.20
C ARG A 175 -30.41 1.60 12.98
N LEU A 176 -29.47 0.96 12.28
CA LEU A 176 -28.89 1.46 11.03
C LEU A 176 -29.86 1.35 9.85
N GLY A 177 -30.98 0.65 10.00
CA GLY A 177 -31.93 0.41 8.92
C GLY A 177 -31.38 -0.54 7.85
N LEU A 178 -30.47 -1.44 8.21
CA LEU A 178 -29.99 -2.49 7.32
C LEU A 178 -31.04 -3.62 7.20
N TYR A 179 -31.69 -3.93 8.33
CA TYR A 179 -32.77 -4.92 8.41
C TYR A 179 -34.08 -4.30 8.90
N GLN A 180 -35.18 -4.93 8.51
CA GLN A 180 -36.51 -4.73 9.07
C GLN A 180 -37.10 -6.12 9.38
N ASP A 181 -37.39 -6.38 10.65
CA ASP A 181 -37.89 -7.68 11.14
C ASP A 181 -37.03 -8.88 10.69
N GLY A 182 -35.71 -8.67 10.63
CA GLY A 182 -34.74 -9.67 10.18
C GLY A 182 -34.67 -9.86 8.67
N LYS A 183 -35.38 -9.07 7.87
CA LYS A 183 -35.24 -9.04 6.41
C LYS A 183 -34.36 -7.89 5.98
N LEU A 184 -33.46 -8.11 5.02
CA LEU A 184 -32.69 -7.03 4.43
C LEU A 184 -33.57 -6.04 3.68
N ASN A 185 -33.25 -4.75 3.85
CA ASN A 185 -33.97 -3.69 3.15
C ASN A 185 -33.60 -3.64 1.66
N GLU A 186 -32.33 -3.88 1.32
CA GLU A 186 -31.83 -3.99 -0.05
C GLU A 186 -30.61 -4.91 -0.12
N PRO A 187 -30.21 -5.40 -1.32
CA PRO A 187 -28.96 -6.14 -1.48
C PRO A 187 -27.76 -5.27 -1.07
N THR A 188 -27.05 -5.70 -0.03
CA THR A 188 -25.88 -4.97 0.50
C THR A 188 -24.69 -5.91 0.68
N GLU A 189 -23.53 -5.53 0.12
CA GLU A 189 -22.27 -6.28 0.29
C GLU A 189 -21.59 -5.94 1.63
N LEU A 190 -20.70 -6.82 2.09
CA LEU A 190 -19.81 -6.52 3.20
C LEU A 190 -18.67 -5.61 2.72
N MET A 191 -18.01 -4.93 3.66
CA MET A 191 -16.78 -4.20 3.37
C MET A 191 -15.60 -5.17 3.35
N VAL A 192 -15.21 -5.64 2.16
CA VAL A 192 -13.96 -6.39 1.96
C VAL A 192 -12.80 -5.40 1.82
N LEU A 193 -11.94 -5.33 2.82
CA LEU A 193 -10.80 -4.43 2.80
C LEU A 193 -9.59 -5.04 2.04
N PRO A 194 -8.72 -4.21 1.45
CA PRO A 194 -7.40 -4.63 0.97
C PRO A 194 -6.51 -5.15 2.11
N TYR A 195 -5.27 -5.51 1.79
CA TYR A 195 -4.31 -5.93 2.82
C TYR A 195 -4.11 -4.86 3.89
N GLY A 196 -4.43 -5.22 5.13
CA GLY A 196 -3.94 -4.49 6.30
C GLY A 196 -2.53 -4.93 6.69
N VAL A 197 -2.23 -6.22 6.44
CA VAL A 197 -0.95 -6.85 6.74
C VAL A 197 -0.55 -7.73 5.55
N LEU A 198 0.71 -7.63 5.16
CA LEU A 198 1.41 -8.57 4.30
C LEU A 198 2.83 -8.69 4.86
N LYS A 199 3.30 -9.92 5.07
CA LYS A 199 4.61 -10.13 5.72
C LYS A 199 5.32 -11.37 5.21
N PRO A 200 6.67 -11.37 5.18
CA PRO A 200 7.44 -12.57 4.95
C PRO A 200 7.24 -13.62 6.06
N VAL A 201 6.99 -14.87 5.69
CA VAL A 201 6.85 -16.01 6.61
C VAL A 201 7.64 -17.21 6.10
N ILE A 202 8.03 -18.14 6.99
CA ILE A 202 8.64 -19.41 6.57
C ILE A 202 7.58 -20.49 6.67
N VAL A 203 7.27 -21.14 5.55
CA VAL A 203 6.23 -22.20 5.49
C VAL A 203 6.87 -23.58 5.36
N LYS A 204 7.83 -23.74 4.45
CA LYS A 204 8.57 -25.00 4.22
C LYS A 204 10.05 -24.72 3.96
N GLU A 205 10.89 -25.67 4.39
CA GLU A 205 12.30 -25.79 3.94
C GLU A 205 13.12 -24.49 3.98
N ASN A 206 12.88 -23.63 4.98
CA ASN A 206 13.53 -22.31 5.13
C ASN A 206 13.34 -21.33 3.96
N GLN A 207 12.35 -21.55 3.10
CA GLN A 207 11.97 -20.60 2.05
C GLN A 207 11.01 -19.54 2.61
N TYR A 208 11.22 -18.29 2.20
CA TYR A 208 10.36 -17.17 2.59
C TYR A 208 9.20 -17.04 1.62
N GLU A 209 7.99 -17.03 2.15
CA GLU A 209 6.73 -16.80 1.45
C GLU A 209 6.11 -15.49 1.92
N LEU A 210 5.03 -15.04 1.27
CA LEU A 210 4.22 -13.92 1.77
C LEU A 210 2.91 -14.40 2.38
N ALA A 211 2.62 -13.98 3.61
CA ALA A 211 1.32 -14.15 4.24
C ALA A 211 0.60 -12.81 4.33
N GLY A 212 -0.58 -12.71 3.72
CA GLY A 212 -1.44 -11.53 3.69
C GLY A 212 -2.70 -11.72 4.54
N SER A 213 -3.20 -10.63 5.12
CA SER A 213 -4.45 -10.60 5.88
C SER A 213 -5.36 -9.45 5.40
N GLN A 214 -6.60 -9.81 5.09
CA GLN A 214 -7.69 -8.91 4.74
C GLN A 214 -8.76 -8.95 5.83
N ARG A 215 -9.32 -7.78 6.16
CA ARG A 215 -10.47 -7.68 7.06
C ARG A 215 -11.75 -7.60 6.26
N ILE A 216 -12.76 -8.31 6.74
CA ILE A 216 -14.13 -8.19 6.27
C ILE A 216 -14.91 -7.55 7.40
N ASN A 217 -15.45 -6.36 7.13
CA ASN A 217 -16.28 -5.63 8.07
C ASN A 217 -17.72 -5.61 7.58
N GLY A 218 -18.66 -5.45 8.49
CA GLY A 218 -20.08 -5.28 8.19
C GLY A 218 -20.39 -3.83 7.80
N ALA A 219 -21.25 -3.19 8.59
CA ALA A 219 -21.83 -1.90 8.21
C ALA A 219 -20.85 -0.70 8.34
N TYR A 220 -19.73 -0.86 9.05
CA TYR A 220 -18.70 0.16 9.26
C TYR A 220 -17.34 -0.45 9.65
N ASN A 221 -16.24 0.31 9.58
CA ASN A 221 -14.88 -0.21 9.80
C ASN A 221 -14.61 -0.88 11.17
N ALA A 222 -15.36 -0.50 12.21
CA ALA A 222 -15.24 -1.08 13.54
C ALA A 222 -16.10 -2.35 13.73
N ASP A 223 -17.03 -2.63 12.82
CA ASP A 223 -17.86 -3.83 12.80
C ASP A 223 -17.11 -4.98 12.11
N GLY A 224 -16.11 -5.56 12.78
CA GLY A 224 -15.36 -6.68 12.26
C GLY A 224 -16.21 -7.96 12.21
N ILE A 225 -16.25 -8.63 11.05
CA ILE A 225 -16.93 -9.92 10.85
C ILE A 225 -15.92 -11.05 10.77
N ALA A 226 -14.89 -10.89 9.93
CA ALA A 226 -13.90 -11.92 9.70
C ALA A 226 -12.53 -11.35 9.31
N GLU A 227 -11.50 -12.15 9.56
CA GLU A 227 -10.16 -11.99 9.00
C GLU A 227 -9.92 -13.13 8.00
N VAL A 228 -9.45 -12.79 6.81
CA VAL A 228 -9.09 -13.74 5.75
C VAL A 228 -7.59 -13.69 5.55
N GLU A 229 -6.92 -14.77 5.90
CA GLU A 229 -5.48 -14.98 5.73
C GLU A 229 -5.23 -15.72 4.41
N SER A 230 -4.18 -15.31 3.69
CA SER A 230 -3.69 -15.94 2.46
C SER A 230 -2.19 -16.16 2.54
N THR A 231 -1.68 -17.26 2.00
CA THR A 231 -0.23 -17.52 1.90
C THR A 231 0.16 -17.75 0.45
N TRP A 232 1.22 -17.11 -0.02
CA TRP A 232 1.61 -17.05 -1.43
C TRP A 232 3.05 -17.47 -1.64
N PHE A 233 3.27 -18.28 -2.69
CA PHE A 233 4.59 -18.73 -3.16
C PHE A 233 4.96 -18.10 -4.50
N TYR A 234 6.19 -17.62 -4.62
CA TYR A 234 6.69 -17.05 -5.86
C TYR A 234 7.33 -18.13 -6.74
N ASP A 235 6.80 -18.36 -7.93
CA ASP A 235 7.41 -19.24 -8.93
C ASP A 235 7.33 -18.63 -10.32
N LYS A 236 8.46 -18.67 -11.05
CA LYS A 236 8.55 -18.25 -12.46
C LYS A 236 7.89 -16.89 -12.76
N GLY A 237 8.11 -15.91 -11.89
CA GLY A 237 7.61 -14.55 -12.09
C GLY A 237 6.17 -14.32 -11.64
N LYS A 238 5.57 -15.25 -10.89
CA LYS A 238 4.17 -15.18 -10.47
C LYS A 238 3.99 -15.64 -9.03
N TRP A 239 3.05 -15.00 -8.33
CA TRP A 239 2.54 -15.46 -7.05
C TRP A 239 1.49 -16.55 -7.23
N ASN A 240 1.63 -17.64 -6.48
CA ASN A 240 0.71 -18.77 -6.47
C ASN A 240 0.15 -18.94 -5.06
N LEU A 241 -1.17 -18.99 -4.94
CA LEU A 241 -1.84 -19.19 -3.66
C LEU A 241 -1.54 -20.60 -3.13
N ILE A 242 -1.04 -20.68 -1.90
CA ILE A 242 -0.75 -21.94 -1.20
C ILE A 242 -1.97 -22.37 -0.38
N ASP A 243 -2.48 -21.45 0.43
CA ASP A 243 -3.53 -21.72 1.41
C ASP A 243 -4.31 -20.44 1.74
N THR A 244 -5.56 -20.64 2.18
CA THR A 244 -6.43 -19.59 2.69
C THR A 244 -7.07 -20.03 3.98
N LYS A 245 -7.21 -19.11 4.93
CA LYS A 245 -7.87 -19.37 6.21
C LYS A 245 -8.79 -18.22 6.56
N VAL A 246 -10.03 -18.55 6.91
CA VAL A 246 -11.02 -17.58 7.37
C VAL A 246 -11.24 -17.75 8.86
N LYS A 247 -11.18 -16.65 9.61
CA LYS A 247 -11.40 -16.61 11.04
C LYS A 247 -12.47 -15.58 11.37
N SER A 248 -13.59 -16.02 11.93
CA SER A 248 -14.61 -15.11 12.44
C SER A 248 -14.05 -14.26 13.58
N LEU A 249 -14.46 -13.00 13.63
CA LEU A 249 -14.12 -12.08 14.70
C LEU A 249 -15.31 -11.99 15.66
N ASP A 250 -15.02 -12.14 16.95
CA ASP A 250 -16.01 -11.89 17.99
C ASP A 250 -16.33 -10.40 18.05
N THR A 251 -17.57 -10.08 18.45
CA THR A 251 -17.97 -8.70 18.70
C THR A 251 -17.19 -8.15 19.90
N PRO A 252 -16.64 -6.93 19.85
CA PRO A 252 -15.95 -6.30 20.97
C PRO A 252 -16.81 -6.15 22.23
#